data_AF-A0A922VKT3-F1
#
_entry.id   AF-A0A922VKT3-F1
#
_cell.length_a   1.000
_cell.length_b   1.000
_cell.length_c   1.000
_cell.angle_alpha   90.00
_cell.angle_beta   90.00
_cell.angle_gamma   90.00
#
_symmetry.space_group_name_H-M   'P 1'
#
loop_
_entity.id
_entity.type
_entity.pdbx_description
1 polymer ?
#
loop_
_entity_poly.entity_id
_entity_poly.type
_entity_poly.pdbx_seq_one_letter_code
_entity_poly.pdbx_strand_id
1 'polypeptide(L)'
;MAAAAIGIVGIFVHRLNLVLNGLSYPNIGLPPGLPVGVEQGGGSSFLTSYWYVPTIVEWIIVLGVLAFGALIFTLAVRYLPMQEPDAH
;
A
#
# COMPACT_ATOMS: atom_id res chain seq x y z
N MET A 1 -18.68 10.94 -9.48
CA MET A 1 -17.38 11.05 -8.77
C MET A 1 -17.31 10.19 -7.52
N ALA A 2 -18.25 10.29 -6.57
CA ALA A 2 -18.20 9.52 -5.31
C ALA A 2 -18.07 7.99 -5.51
N ALA A 3 -18.82 7.41 -6.46
CA ALA A 3 -18.75 5.96 -6.75
C ALA A 3 -17.35 5.51 -7.24
N ALA A 4 -16.69 6.31 -8.06
CA ALA A 4 -15.35 6.00 -8.56
C ALA A 4 -14.30 6.10 -7.44
N ALA A 5 -14.39 7.12 -6.58
CA ALA A 5 -13.50 7.27 -5.43
C ALA A 5 -13.63 6.10 -4.44
N ILE A 6 -14.88 5.69 -4.14
CA ILE A 6 -15.13 4.52 -3.28
C ILE A 6 -14.58 3.24 -3.91
N GLY A 7 -14.69 3.09 -5.24
CA GLY A 7 -14.10 1.96 -5.96
C GLY A 7 -12.58 1.88 -5.78
N ILE A 8 -11.88 3.01 -5.93
CA ILE A 8 -10.41 3.08 -5.76
C ILE A 8 -10.02 2.74 -4.31
N VAL A 9 -10.72 3.31 -3.32
CA VAL A 9 -10.49 3.03 -1.90
C VAL A 9 -10.74 1.55 -1.60
N GLY A 10 -11.81 0.96 -2.15
CA GLY A 10 -12.12 -0.45 -1.99
C GLY A 10 -11.03 -1.38 -2.55
N ILE A 11 -10.48 -1.07 -3.73
CA ILE A 11 -9.35 -1.81 -4.33
C ILE A 11 -8.12 -1.70 -3.43
N PHE A 12 -7.84 -0.51 -2.89
CA PHE A 12 -6.70 -0.30 -1.99
C PHE A 12 -6.83 -1.10 -0.70
N VAL A 13 -7.99 -1.05 -0.03
CA VAL A 13 -8.27 -1.84 1.18
C VAL A 13 -8.17 -3.33 0.91
N HIS A 14 -8.69 -3.80 -0.23
CA HIS A 14 -8.60 -5.21 -0.60
C HIS A 14 -7.15 -5.65 -0.84
N ARG A 15 -6.34 -4.83 -1.53
CA ARG A 15 -4.91 -5.10 -1.71
C ARG A 15 -4.14 -5.10 -0.40
N LEU A 16 -4.41 -4.13 0.48
CA LEU A 16 -3.82 -4.10 1.82
C LEU A 16 -4.17 -5.36 2.60
N ASN A 17 -5.45 -5.76 2.62
CA ASN A 17 -5.90 -6.95 3.32
C ASN A 17 -5.18 -8.22 2.81
N LEU A 18 -5.02 -8.35 1.49
CA LEU A 18 -4.32 -9.46 0.89
C LEU A 18 -2.84 -9.52 1.31
N VAL A 19 -2.14 -8.39 1.31
CA VAL A 19 -0.74 -8.29 1.73
C VAL A 19 -0.59 -8.56 3.23
N LEU A 20 -1.45 -7.96 4.05
CA LEU A 20 -1.42 -8.13 5.50
C LEU A 20 -1.71 -9.58 5.89
N ASN A 21 -2.75 -10.20 5.34
CA ASN A 21 -3.03 -11.61 5.63
C ASN A 21 -1.92 -12.54 5.11
N GLY A 22 -1.35 -12.26 3.93
CA GLY A 22 -0.24 -13.03 3.38
C GLY A 22 1.04 -12.94 4.22
N LEU A 23 1.27 -11.82 4.91
CA LEU A 23 2.41 -11.64 5.81
C LEU A 23 2.11 -12.15 7.22
N SER A 24 0.92 -11.89 7.75
CA SER A 24 0.52 -12.27 9.12
C SER A 24 0.42 -13.78 9.34
N TYR A 25 0.23 -14.58 8.28
CA TYR A 25 0.17 -16.04 8.35
C TYR A 25 1.18 -16.67 7.37
N PRO A 26 2.40 -17.02 7.84
CA PRO A 26 3.38 -17.69 6.99
C PRO A 26 2.86 -19.06 6.53
N ASN A 27 3.00 -19.38 5.24
CA ASN A 27 2.57 -20.64 4.62
C ASN A 27 3.38 -21.88 5.07
N ILE A 28 4.39 -21.70 5.92
CA ILE A 28 5.25 -22.75 6.46
C ILE A 28 5.15 -22.73 7.99
N GLY A 29 4.66 -23.82 8.58
CA GLY A 29 4.59 -24.00 10.03
C GLY A 29 5.95 -24.27 10.71
N LEU A 30 7.04 -24.10 9.97
CA LEU A 30 8.42 -24.26 10.44
C LEU A 30 9.09 -22.88 10.51
N PRO A 31 10.01 -22.64 11.48
CA PRO A 31 10.84 -21.44 11.49
C PRO A 31 11.54 -21.23 10.13
N PRO A 32 11.69 -19.98 9.65
CA PRO A 32 11.50 -18.71 10.37
C PRO A 32 10.13 -18.06 10.08
N GLY A 33 9.42 -17.66 11.14
CA GLY A 33 8.25 -16.78 11.05
C GLY A 33 8.63 -15.34 10.71
N LEU A 34 7.78 -14.37 11.03
CA LEU A 34 8.06 -12.95 10.80
C LEU A 34 9.18 -12.46 11.75
N PRO A 35 10.26 -11.83 11.24
CA PRO A 35 11.35 -11.33 12.08
C PRO A 35 10.87 -10.14 12.93
N VAL A 36 11.06 -10.21 14.24
CA VAL A 36 10.53 -9.23 15.21
C VAL A 36 11.40 -7.97 15.31
N GLY A 37 12.63 -8.01 14.79
CA GLY A 37 13.53 -6.85 14.71
C GLY A 37 14.10 -6.37 16.06
N VAL A 38 13.80 -7.07 17.16
CA VAL A 38 14.33 -6.84 18.51
C VAL A 38 14.92 -8.12 19.06
N GLU A 39 16.04 -8.03 19.78
CA GLU A 39 16.61 -9.19 20.46
C GLU A 39 15.64 -9.70 21.54
N GLN A 40 15.13 -10.92 21.35
CA GLN A 40 14.42 -11.64 22.40
C GLN A 40 15.44 -12.48 23.16
N GLY A 41 15.93 -11.97 24.29
CA GLY A 41 16.86 -12.68 25.17
C GLY A 41 16.28 -14.04 25.61
N GLY A 42 16.70 -15.11 24.95
CA GLY A 42 16.27 -16.49 25.22
C GLY A 42 14.94 -16.93 24.60
N GLY A 43 14.30 -16.09 23.77
CA GLY A 43 13.03 -16.38 23.09
C GLY A 43 13.18 -16.61 21.57
N SER A 44 12.08 -16.95 20.88
CA SER A 44 12.08 -17.04 19.42
C SER A 44 12.17 -15.63 18.80
N SER A 45 13.22 -15.36 18.01
CA SER A 45 13.37 -14.12 17.23
C SER A 45 12.36 -13.95 16.10
N PHE A 46 11.43 -14.90 15.97
CA PHE A 46 10.39 -14.96 14.93
C PHE A 46 9.01 -15.15 15.56
N LEU A 47 8.05 -14.32 15.14
CA LEU A 47 6.63 -14.42 15.50
C LEU A 47 5.86 -15.12 14.38
N THR A 48 5.02 -16.10 14.75
CA THR A 48 4.18 -16.86 13.82
C THR A 48 2.84 -16.18 13.50
N SER A 49 2.52 -15.09 14.21
CA SER A 49 1.40 -14.20 13.91
C SER A 49 1.73 -12.79 14.41
N TYR A 50 1.56 -11.80 13.54
CA TYR A 50 1.75 -10.38 13.88
C TYR A 50 0.58 -9.56 13.38
N TRP A 51 0.01 -8.74 14.27
CA TRP A 51 -1.09 -7.83 13.95
C TRP A 51 -0.51 -6.48 13.53
N TYR A 52 -0.66 -6.13 12.25
CA TYR A 52 -0.18 -4.86 11.72
C TYR A 52 -1.17 -3.73 12.03
N VAL A 53 -0.70 -2.72 12.76
CA VAL A 53 -1.43 -1.47 12.97
C VAL A 53 -0.65 -0.36 12.27
N PRO A 54 -1.19 0.24 11.19
CA PRO A 54 -0.50 1.29 10.48
C PRO A 54 -0.31 2.51 11.37
N THR A 55 0.89 3.06 11.32
CA THR A 55 1.32 4.28 12.00
C THR A 55 0.84 5.53 11.28
N ILE A 56 0.82 6.67 11.98
CA ILE A 56 0.45 7.96 11.38
C ILE A 56 1.37 8.34 10.20
N VAL A 57 2.65 7.94 10.26
CA VAL A 57 3.65 8.27 9.23
C VAL A 57 3.34 7.54 7.92
N GLU A 58 2.92 6.28 7.99
CA GLU A 58 2.54 5.51 6.80
C GLU A 58 1.34 6.15 6.09
N TRP A 59 0.37 6.66 6.84
CA TRP A 59 -0.75 7.40 6.26
C TRP A 59 -0.33 8.71 5.57
N ILE A 60 0.64 9.44 6.14
CA ILE A 60 1.19 10.66 5.54
C ILE A 60 1.91 10.33 4.22
N ILE A 61 2.69 9.24 4.20
CA ILE A 61 3.38 8.79 2.98
C ILE A 61 2.37 8.43 1.89
N VAL A 62 1.32 7.67 2.22
CA VAL A 62 0.25 7.32 1.26
C VAL A 62 -0.40 8.57 0.67
N LEU A 63 -0.73 9.56 1.51
CA LEU A 63 -1.29 10.83 1.06
C LEU A 63 -0.30 11.59 0.15
N GLY A 64 0.98 11.63 0.51
CA GLY A 64 2.03 12.26 -0.28
C GLY A 64 2.20 11.64 -1.66
N VAL A 65 2.17 10.31 -1.76
CA VAL A 65 2.26 9.58 -3.03
C VAL A 65 1.04 9.87 -3.92
N LEU A 66 -0.17 9.91 -3.34
CA LEU A 66 -1.38 10.27 -4.08
C LEU A 66 -1.33 11.71 -4.60
N ALA A 67 -0.92 12.66 -3.76
CA ALA A 67 -0.77 14.05 -4.14
C ALA A 67 0.29 14.24 -5.24
N PHE A 68 1.41 13.51 -5.15
CA PHE A 68 2.47 13.53 -6.15
C PHE A 68 1.99 12.95 -7.49
N GLY A 69 1.26 11.84 -7.48
CA GLY A 69 0.66 11.26 -8.69
C GLY A 69 -0.33 12.23 -9.36
N ALA A 70 -1.17 12.91 -8.57
CA ALA A 70 -2.09 13.93 -9.06
C ALA A 70 -1.35 15.14 -9.65
N LEU A 71 -0.23 15.54 -9.06
CA LEU A 71 0.62 16.62 -9.55
C LEU A 71 1.26 16.25 -10.89
N ILE A 72 1.82 15.04 -11.01
CA ILE A 72 2.36 14.54 -12.29
C ILE A 72 1.26 14.49 -13.34
N PHE A 73 0.07 13.97 -13.01
CA PHE A 73 -1.04 13.90 -13.94
C PHE A 73 -1.46 15.29 -14.42
N THR A 74 -1.52 16.27 -13.51
CA THR A 74 -1.86 17.66 -13.85
C THR A 74 -0.80 18.29 -14.75
N LEU A 75 0.48 18.04 -14.50
CA LEU A 75 1.58 18.48 -15.37
C LEU A 75 1.50 17.80 -16.74
N ALA A 76 1.22 16.50 -16.79
CA ALA A 76 1.07 15.75 -18.03
C ALA A 76 -0.07 16.32 -18.89
N VAL A 77 -1.24 16.59 -18.31
CA VAL A 77 -2.36 17.23 -19.02
C VAL A 77 -1.99 18.64 -19.51
N ARG A 78 -1.16 19.38 -18.76
CA ARG A 78 -0.76 20.75 -19.13
C ARG A 78 0.26 20.79 -20.27
N TYR A 79 1.22 19.87 -20.29
CA TYR A 79 2.34 19.90 -21.24
C TYR A 79 2.16 18.96 -22.43
N LEU A 80 1.38 17.89 -22.28
CA LEU A 80 1.11 16.95 -23.37
C LEU A 80 -0.10 17.46 -24.17
N PRO A 81 0.03 17.65 -25.49
CA PRO A 81 -1.12 17.96 -26.34
C PRO A 81 -2.03 16.71 -26.37
N MET A 82 -3.11 16.72 -25.58
CA MET A 82 -4.05 15.60 -25.48
C MET A 82 -5.15 15.64 -26.55
N GLN A 83 -5.16 16.65 -27.42
CA GLN A 83 -6.08 16.73 -28.56
C GLN A 83 -5.42 16.07 -29.77
N GLU A 84 -6.10 15.09 -30.36
CA GLU A 84 -5.77 14.61 -31.71
C GLU A 84 -5.97 15.78 -32.69
N PRO A 85 -4.97 16.10 -33.53
CA PRO A 85 -5.06 17.20 -34.49
C PRO A 85 -6.22 17.11 -35.50
N ASP A 86 -6.80 15.92 -35.72
CA ASP A 86 -7.71 15.65 -36.84
C ASP A 86 -9.06 15.04 -36.39
N ALA A 87 -9.75 15.71 -35.45
CA ALA A 87 -11.18 15.49 -35.21
C ALA A 87 -12.00 16.63 -35.83
N HIS A 88 -11.90 16.77 -37.16
CA HIS A 88 -12.76 17.61 -37.99
C HIS A 88 -13.23 16.83 -39.22
#